data_AF-A0A061JBM4-F1
#
_entry.id   AF-A0A061JBM4-F1
#
_cell.length_a   1.000
_cell.length_b   1.000
_cell.length_c   1.000
_cell.angle_alpha   90.00
_cell.angle_beta   90.00
_cell.angle_gamma   90.00
#
_symmetry.space_group_name_H-M   'P 1'
#
loop_
_entity.id
_entity.type
_entity.pdbx_description
1 polymer ?
#
loop_
_entity_poly.entity_id
_entity_poly.type
_entity_poly.pdbx_seq_one_letter_code
_entity_poly.pdbx_strand_id
1 'polypeptide(L)'
;MFRVVDDPKQVKNWQHVCACIVDGHEWQFRGWFPNEAVPIPVSELFQRVCGFLPYLEEEKLPTALQQWHVKPLPLTRRVVKSHAHILQASVFWEHLYTFLETHPFFKLFTVPLD
;
A
#
# COMPACT_ATOMS: atom_id res chain seq x y z
N MET A 1 13.64 1.52 9.85
CA MET A 1 13.88 2.30 8.62
C MET A 1 13.25 1.54 7.45
N PHE A 2 12.45 2.20 6.62
CA PHE A 2 11.82 1.57 5.45
C PHE A 2 12.73 1.66 4.22
N ARG A 3 12.69 0.63 3.36
CA ARG A 3 13.30 0.66 2.02
C ARG A 3 12.17 0.78 1.00
N VAL A 4 12.21 1.84 0.19
CA VAL A 4 11.25 2.07 -0.89
C VAL A 4 11.88 1.65 -2.22
N VAL A 5 11.13 0.90 -3.02
CA VAL A 5 11.54 0.46 -4.37
C VAL A 5 10.34 0.60 -5.31
N ASP A 6 10.60 0.80 -6.60
CA ASP A 6 9.62 0.94 -7.67
C ASP A 6 9.59 -0.27 -8.62
N ASP A 7 10.67 -1.07 -8.67
CA ASP A 7 10.74 -2.33 -9.42
C ASP A 7 10.65 -3.54 -8.46
N PRO A 8 9.65 -4.44 -8.65
CA PRO A 8 9.52 -5.66 -7.85
C PRO A 8 10.76 -6.57 -7.89
N LYS A 9 11.60 -6.50 -8.93
CA LYS A 9 12.86 -7.27 -9.01
C LYS A 9 13.90 -6.84 -7.99
N GLN A 10 13.78 -5.63 -7.43
CA GLN A 10 14.68 -5.13 -6.39
C GLN A 10 14.32 -5.64 -4.98
N VAL A 11 13.15 -6.29 -4.83
CA VAL A 11 12.70 -6.88 -3.57
C VAL A 11 13.50 -8.15 -3.28
N LYS A 12 14.28 -8.12 -2.20
CA LYS A 12 15.11 -9.27 -1.78
C LYS A 12 14.32 -10.31 -1.01
N ASN A 13 13.40 -9.86 -0.15
CA ASN A 13 12.52 -10.72 0.64
C ASN A 13 11.10 -10.18 0.59
N TRP A 14 10.22 -10.91 -0.09
CA TRP A 14 8.81 -10.54 -0.25
C TRP A 14 8.02 -10.60 1.06
N GLN A 15 8.46 -11.36 2.06
CA GLN A 15 7.85 -11.36 3.40
C GLN A 15 8.04 -10.03 4.13
N HIS A 16 9.01 -9.21 3.73
CA HIS A 16 9.28 -7.90 4.35
C HIS A 16 8.54 -6.75 3.65
N VAL A 17 7.78 -7.02 2.58
CA VAL A 17 6.99 -5.99 1.89
C VAL A 17 5.77 -5.68 2.74
N CYS A 18 5.76 -4.52 3.40
CA CYS A 18 4.69 -4.13 4.31
C CYS A 18 3.63 -3.22 3.68
N ALA A 19 3.96 -2.50 2.61
CA ALA A 19 3.06 -1.55 1.99
C ALA A 19 3.29 -1.43 0.48
N CYS A 20 2.24 -0.99 -0.23
CA CYS A 20 2.29 -0.67 -1.66
C CYS A 20 1.43 0.57 -1.94
N ILE A 21 2.00 1.54 -2.66
CA ILE A 21 1.21 2.60 -3.30
C ILE A 21 0.79 2.05 -4.66
N VAL A 22 -0.51 1.86 -4.86
CA VAL A 22 -1.08 1.20 -6.04
C VAL A 22 -1.55 2.21 -7.07
N ASP A 23 -1.60 1.80 -8.34
CA ASP A 23 -2.08 2.64 -9.45
C ASP A 23 -3.50 2.28 -9.93
N GLY A 24 -4.07 1.20 -9.36
CA GLY A 24 -5.42 0.72 -9.70
C GLY A 24 -5.47 -0.30 -10.84
N HIS A 25 -4.33 -0.76 -11.37
CA HIS A 25 -4.28 -1.77 -12.42
C HIS A 25 -3.65 -3.09 -11.98
N GLU A 26 -4.28 -4.22 -12.28
CA GLU A 26 -3.79 -5.54 -11.85
C GLU A 26 -2.40 -5.89 -12.41
N TRP A 27 -2.02 -5.31 -13.57
CA TRP A 27 -0.71 -5.57 -14.16
C TRP A 27 0.45 -5.11 -13.27
N GLN A 28 0.22 -4.16 -12.34
CA GLN A 28 1.19 -3.68 -11.37
C GLN A 28 1.77 -4.83 -10.52
N PHE A 29 0.97 -5.87 -10.27
CA PHE A 29 1.30 -6.99 -9.38
C PHE A 29 1.93 -8.18 -10.11
N ARG A 30 2.24 -8.06 -11.41
CA ARG A 30 2.91 -9.13 -12.16
C ARG A 30 4.29 -9.42 -11.57
N GLY A 31 4.55 -10.70 -11.28
CA GLY A 31 5.83 -11.16 -10.72
C GLY A 31 5.99 -10.89 -9.22
N TRP A 32 4.93 -10.45 -8.54
CA TRP A 32 4.92 -10.37 -7.08
C TRP A 32 4.87 -11.77 -6.47
N PHE A 33 5.56 -11.94 -5.33
CA PHE A 33 5.66 -13.22 -4.61
C PHE A 33 6.07 -14.40 -5.52
N PRO A 34 7.24 -14.33 -6.21
CA PRO A 34 7.65 -15.31 -7.22
C PRO A 34 7.90 -16.72 -6.67
N ASN A 35 8.01 -16.87 -5.35
CA ASN A 35 8.23 -18.15 -4.69
C ASN A 35 6.91 -18.86 -4.30
N GLU A 36 5.75 -18.21 -4.48
CA GLU A 36 4.45 -18.84 -4.23
C GLU A 36 4.11 -19.80 -5.36
N ALA A 37 3.58 -20.98 -5.01
CA ALA A 37 3.20 -22.00 -5.99
C ALA A 37 2.02 -21.58 -6.87
N VAL A 38 1.16 -20.70 -6.36
CA VAL A 38 -0.03 -20.17 -7.06
C VAL A 38 -0.02 -18.64 -6.96
N PRO A 39 -0.35 -17.91 -8.04
CA PRO A 39 -0.49 -16.46 -7.98
C PRO A 39 -1.53 -16.05 -6.93
N ILE A 40 -1.17 -15.09 -6.08
CA ILE A 40 -2.08 -14.53 -5.08
C ILE A 40 -3.10 -13.62 -5.79
N PRO A 41 -4.41 -13.82 -5.62
CA PRO A 41 -5.41 -12.89 -6.12
C PRO A 41 -5.20 -11.48 -5.56
N VAL A 42 -5.39 -10.43 -6.36
CA VAL A 42 -5.20 -9.03 -5.92
C VAL A 42 -6.13 -8.67 -4.75
N SER A 43 -7.32 -9.27 -4.69
CA SER A 43 -8.24 -9.12 -3.55
C SER A 43 -7.65 -9.62 -2.23
N GLU A 44 -6.82 -10.65 -2.25
CA GLU A 44 -6.19 -11.25 -1.07
C GLU A 44 -4.80 -10.66 -0.77
N LEU A 45 -4.15 -10.09 -1.79
CA LEU A 45 -2.84 -9.42 -1.67
C LEU A 45 -2.81 -8.41 -0.53
N PHE A 46 -3.87 -7.62 -0.40
CA PHE A 46 -3.95 -6.53 0.59
C PHE A 46 -4.26 -6.98 2.03
N GLN A 47 -4.34 -8.29 2.26
CA GLN A 47 -4.26 -8.85 3.61
C GLN A 47 -2.81 -9.03 4.07
N ARG A 48 -1.88 -9.20 3.13
CA ARG A 48 -0.43 -9.38 3.38
C ARG A 48 0.34 -8.07 3.31
N VAL A 49 -0.12 -7.14 2.48
CA VAL A 49 0.54 -5.85 2.21
C VAL A 49 -0.47 -4.72 2.41
N CYS A 50 -0.09 -3.66 3.13
CA CYS A 50 -0.93 -2.49 3.26
C CYS A 50 -1.00 -1.71 1.93
N GLY A 51 -2.10 -1.83 1.20
CA GLY A 51 -2.29 -1.13 -0.07
C GLY A 51 -2.83 0.28 0.12
N PHE A 52 -2.31 1.26 -0.63
CA PHE A 52 -2.75 2.65 -0.63
C PHE A 52 -3.04 3.10 -2.06
N LEU A 53 -4.26 3.56 -2.35
CA LEU A 53 -4.63 4.06 -3.67
C LEU A 53 -4.82 5.58 -3.62
N PRO A 54 -3.82 6.36 -4.07
CA PRO A 54 -4.01 7.76 -4.37
C PRO A 54 -4.88 7.94 -5.61
N TYR A 55 -5.86 8.84 -5.54
CA TYR A 55 -6.72 9.18 -6.67
C TYR A 55 -7.20 10.63 -6.58
N LEU A 56 -7.54 11.22 -7.73
CA LEU A 56 -8.14 12.54 -7.78
C LEU A 56 -9.65 12.46 -7.54
N GLU A 57 -10.15 13.21 -6.56
CA GLU A 57 -11.58 13.24 -6.21
C GLU A 57 -12.43 13.82 -7.35
N GLU A 58 -11.85 14.63 -8.22
CA GLU A 58 -12.53 15.22 -9.38
C GLU A 58 -12.70 14.24 -10.55
N GLU A 59 -12.20 13.01 -10.43
CA GLU A 59 -12.22 11.98 -11.47
C GLU A 59 -13.16 10.83 -11.12
N LYS A 60 -13.40 9.92 -12.08
CA LYS A 60 -14.23 8.74 -11.83
C LYS A 60 -13.55 7.88 -10.77
N LEU A 61 -14.32 7.48 -9.75
CA LEU A 61 -13.85 6.62 -8.68
C LEU A 61 -13.23 5.32 -9.25
N PRO A 62 -11.98 4.97 -8.89
CA PRO A 62 -11.35 3.74 -9.35
C PRO A 62 -12.12 2.50 -8.88
N THR A 63 -12.33 1.53 -9.79
CA THR A 63 -12.97 0.24 -9.46
C THR A 63 -12.17 -0.53 -8.41
N ALA A 64 -10.85 -0.36 -8.40
CA ALA A 64 -9.94 -0.91 -7.41
C ALA A 64 -10.34 -0.56 -5.96
N LEU A 65 -10.94 0.61 -5.69
CA LEU A 65 -11.40 0.95 -4.33
C LEU A 65 -12.53 0.05 -3.82
N GLN A 66 -13.32 -0.51 -4.73
CA GLN A 66 -14.44 -1.39 -4.38
C GLN A 66 -14.01 -2.85 -4.36
N GLN A 67 -13.07 -3.22 -5.21
CA GLN A 67 -12.67 -4.60 -5.43
C GLN A 67 -11.49 -5.02 -4.56
N TRP A 68 -10.64 -4.06 -4.18
CA TRP A 68 -9.40 -4.34 -3.46
C TRP A 68 -9.48 -3.72 -2.07
N HIS A 69 -8.95 -4.43 -1.07
CA HIS A 69 -8.90 -3.95 0.33
C HIS A 69 -7.82 -2.87 0.56
N VAL A 70 -7.70 -1.92 -0.37
CA VAL A 70 -6.75 -0.80 -0.30
C VAL A 70 -7.31 0.36 0.53
N LYS A 71 -6.41 1.18 1.07
CA LYS A 71 -6.74 2.42 1.78
C LYS A 71 -6.79 3.58 0.78
N PRO A 72 -7.91 4.33 0.70
CA PRO A 72 -8.01 5.48 -0.18
C PRO A 72 -7.11 6.62 0.31
N LEU A 73 -6.40 7.28 -0.62
CA LEU A 73 -5.71 8.55 -0.38
C LEU A 73 -6.28 9.61 -1.33
N PRO A 74 -7.44 10.19 -1.01
CA PRO A 74 -8.07 11.18 -1.87
C PRO A 74 -7.20 12.42 -2.00
N LEU A 75 -7.03 12.88 -3.23
CA LEU A 75 -6.29 14.07 -3.60
C LEU A 75 -7.20 15.01 -4.39
N THR A 76 -6.95 16.31 -4.27
CA THR A 76 -7.51 17.30 -5.20
C THR A 76 -6.39 17.85 -6.07
N ARG A 77 -6.71 18.32 -7.28
CA ARG A 77 -5.72 18.96 -8.16
C ARG A 77 -5.06 20.15 -7.50
N ARG A 78 -5.78 20.87 -6.63
CA ARG A 78 -5.23 21.98 -5.85
C ARG A 78 -4.13 21.49 -4.91
N VAL A 79 -4.42 20.46 -4.12
CA VAL A 79 -3.46 19.89 -3.15
C VAL A 79 -2.21 19.36 -3.85
N VAL A 80 -2.36 18.69 -4.99
CA VAL A 80 -1.25 18.20 -5.82
C VAL A 80 -0.38 19.36 -6.32
N LYS A 81 -0.99 20.39 -6.91
CA LYS A 81 -0.24 21.55 -7.43
C LYS A 81 0.47 22.33 -6.34
N SER A 82 -0.09 22.41 -5.14
CA SER A 82 0.52 23.13 -4.02
C SER A 82 1.45 22.26 -3.17
N HIS A 83 1.66 20.99 -3.53
CA HIS A 83 2.41 20.01 -2.73
C HIS A 83 1.95 19.95 -1.25
N ALA A 84 0.67 20.24 -0.99
CA ALA A 84 0.14 20.43 0.37
C ALA A 84 -0.44 19.12 0.95
N HIS A 85 0.28 18.01 0.78
CA HIS A 85 -0.19 16.65 1.07
C HIS A 85 -0.06 16.26 2.55
N ILE A 86 0.02 17.21 3.47
CA ILE A 86 0.31 16.95 4.89
C ILE A 86 -0.77 16.04 5.50
N LEU A 87 -2.04 16.28 5.17
CA LEU A 87 -3.14 15.43 5.62
C LEU A 87 -3.03 14.01 5.07
N GLN A 88 -2.84 13.85 3.76
CA GLN A 88 -2.72 12.52 3.13
C GLN A 88 -1.49 11.76 3.64
N ALA A 89 -0.38 12.46 3.90
CA ALA A 89 0.81 11.87 4.51
C ALA A 89 0.52 11.40 5.95
N SER A 90 -0.19 12.19 6.75
CA SER A 90 -0.61 11.80 8.10
C SER A 90 -1.49 10.54 8.07
N VAL A 91 -2.50 10.50 7.21
CA VAL A 91 -3.40 9.35 7.03
C VAL A 91 -2.65 8.11 6.55
N PHE A 92 -1.71 8.28 5.60
CA PHE A 92 -0.84 7.20 5.13
C PHE A 92 -0.04 6.59 6.28
N TRP A 93 0.62 7.43 7.09
CA TRP A 93 1.44 6.94 8.21
C TRP A 93 0.61 6.28 9.29
N GLU A 94 -0.53 6.86 9.68
CA GLU A 94 -1.44 6.29 10.66
C GLU A 94 -1.87 4.87 10.25
N HIS A 95 -2.37 4.71 9.02
CA HIS A 95 -2.77 3.40 8.51
C HIS A 95 -1.61 2.41 8.41
N LEU A 96 -0.43 2.85 7.99
CA LEU A 96 0.74 1.99 7.89
C LEU A 96 1.15 1.49 9.28
N TYR A 97 1.28 2.37 10.27
CA TYR A 97 1.68 1.97 11.61
C TYR A 97 0.63 1.08 12.29
N THR A 98 -0.66 1.40 12.17
CA THR A 98 -1.73 0.51 12.64
C THR A 98 -1.65 -0.87 11.99
N PHE A 99 -1.37 -0.95 10.68
CA PHE A 99 -1.18 -2.22 10.00
C PHE A 99 0.03 -2.98 10.56
N LEU A 100 1.17 -2.33 10.76
CA LEU A 100 2.37 -2.98 11.30
C LEU A 100 2.14 -3.53 12.71
N GLU A 101 1.45 -2.79 13.58
CA GLU A 101 1.16 -3.18 14.97
C GLU A 101 0.16 -4.34 15.07
N THR A 102 -0.80 -4.41 14.15
CA THR A 102 -1.85 -5.43 14.16
C THR A 102 -1.51 -6.66 13.34
N HIS A 103 -0.60 -6.54 12.36
CA HIS A 103 -0.24 -7.64 11.47
C HIS A 103 0.57 -8.72 12.20
N PRO A 104 0.21 -10.03 12.08
CA PRO A 104 0.82 -11.11 12.85
C PRO A 104 2.34 -11.19 12.76
N PHE A 105 2.90 -10.88 11.59
CA PHE A 105 4.35 -10.90 11.35
C PHE A 105 5.04 -9.58 11.74
N PHE A 106 4.46 -8.43 11.37
CA PHE A 106 5.18 -7.14 11.52
C PHE A 106 5.23 -6.66 12.96
N LYS A 107 4.22 -7.00 13.77
CA LYS A 107 4.17 -6.67 15.20
C LYS A 107 5.33 -7.25 16.01
N LEU A 108 5.99 -8.29 15.49
CA LEU A 108 7.19 -8.89 16.10
C LEU A 108 8.42 -7.97 15.99
N PHE A 109 8.36 -6.95 15.14
CA PHE A 109 9.45 -6.02 14.85
C PHE A 109 9.11 -4.57 15.24
N THR A 110 7.91 -4.31 15.77
CA THR A 110 7.52 -3.01 16.32
C THR A 110 8.01 -2.93 17.76
N VAL A 111 8.67 -1.83 18.13
CA VAL A 111 9.03 -1.55 19.52
C VAL A 111 7.72 -1.21 20.27
N PRO A 112 7.43 -1.84 21.42
CA PRO A 112 6.30 -1.44 22.26
C PRO A 112 6.41 0.04 22.59
N LEU A 113 5.30 0.78 22.48
CA LEU A 113 5.21 2.12 23.06
C LEU A 113 5.03 1.92 24.57
N ASP A 114 6.12 2.08 25.32
CA ASP A 114 6.09 2.15 26.80
C ASP A 114 5.22 3.33 27.28
#